data_AF-A0A1F8M5Q2-F1
#
_entry.id   AF-A0A1F8M5Q2-F1
#
_cell.length_a   1.000
_cell.length_b   1.000
_cell.length_c   1.000
_cell.angle_alpha   90.00
_cell.angle_beta   90.00
_cell.angle_gamma   90.00
#
_symmetry.space_group_name_H-M   'P 1'
#
loop_
_entity.id
_entity.type
_entity.pdbx_description
1 polymer ?
#
loop_
_entity_poly.entity_id
_entity_poly.type
_entity_poly.pdbx_seq_one_letter_code
_entity_poly.pdbx_strand_id
1 'polypeptide(L)' 'MSREFTGVIEKRGDWYVGYVEELPGVNTQGRTLKEVRENLREATQLIIEANRELAENVGTGL' A
#
# COMPACT_ATOMS: atom_id res chain seq x y z
N MET A 1 -3.44 -4.90 -16.92
CA MET A 1 -2.13 -5.36 -16.41
C MET A 1 -2.31 -5.75 -14.95
N SER A 2 -1.98 -6.99 -14.58
CA SER A 2 -1.77 -7.33 -13.17
C SER A 2 -0.39 -6.81 -12.76
N ARG A 3 -0.30 -6.16 -11.61
CA ARG A 3 0.97 -5.86 -10.94
C ARG A 3 0.97 -6.66 -9.65
N GLU A 4 2.08 -7.33 -9.40
CA GLU A 4 2.33 -8.04 -8.14
C GLU A 4 3.24 -7.18 -7.28
N PHE A 5 3.00 -7.20 -5.98
CA PHE A 5 3.73 -6.43 -4.98
C PHE A 5 4.06 -7.33 -3.80
N THR A 6 5.22 -7.10 -3.19
CA THR A 6 5.72 -7.88 -2.06
C THR A 6 5.35 -7.17 -0.76
N GLY A 7 4.38 -7.73 -0.05
CA GLY A 7 3.99 -7.26 1.28
C GLY A 7 4.78 -7.99 2.37
N VAL A 8 5.49 -7.24 3.20
CA VAL A 8 6.13 -7.76 4.42
C VAL A 8 5.21 -7.49 5.61
N ILE A 9 5.05 -8.47 6.49
CA ILE A 9 4.30 -8.32 7.75
C ILE A 9 5.15 -8.83 8.90
N GLU A 10 5.38 -7.96 9.88
CA GLU A 10 6.14 -8.25 11.08
C GLU A 10 5.24 -8.21 12.32
N LYS A 11 5.43 -9.17 13.24
CA LYS A 11 4.78 -9.12 14.55
C LYS A 11 5.61 -8.28 15.52
N ARG A 12 5.00 -7.25 16.11
CA ARG A 12 5.61 -6.31 17.06
C ARG A 12 4.74 -6.24 18.31
N GLY A 13 5.03 -7.07 19.30
CA GLY A 13 4.21 -7.22 20.50
C GLY A 13 2.78 -7.68 20.16
N ASP A 14 1.79 -6.93 20.63
CA ASP A 14 0.35 -7.18 20.38
C ASP A 14 -0.15 -6.61 19.04
N TRP A 15 0.76 -6.21 18.16
CA TRP A 15 0.46 -5.63 16.87
C TRP A 15 1.19 -6.36 15.75
N TYR A 16 0.63 -6.26 14.55
CA TYR A 16 1.30 -6.55 13.29
C TYR A 16 1.52 -5.23 12.57
N VAL A 17 2.70 -5.06 11.99
CA VAL A 17 3.09 -3.92 11.14
C VAL A 17 3.35 -4.48 9.75
N GLY A 18 2.78 -3.85 8.72
CA GLY A 18 2.92 -4.26 7.34
C GLY A 18 3.41 -3.14 6.44
N TYR A 19 4.17 -3.47 5.41
CA TYR A 19 4.61 -2.54 4.37
C TYR A 19 4.79 -3.24 3.03
N VAL A 20 4.84 -2.47 1.93
CA VAL A 20 5.13 -2.98 0.57
C VAL A 20 6.54 -2.58 0.15
N GLU A 21 7.37 -3.54 -0.25
CA GLU A 21 8.78 -3.30 -0.56
C GLU A 21 8.97 -2.36 -1.76
N GLU A 22 8.13 -2.49 -2.79
CA GLU A 22 8.24 -1.74 -4.02
C GLU A 22 7.58 -0.34 -3.96
N LEU A 23 6.80 -0.06 -2.91
CA LEU A 23 6.03 1.17 -2.77
C LEU A 23 6.32 1.86 -1.42
N PRO A 24 7.39 2.69 -1.37
CA PRO A 24 7.67 3.52 -0.21
C PRO A 24 6.45 4.35 0.17
N GLY A 25 6.05 4.29 1.44
CA GLY A 25 4.90 5.01 1.98
C GLY A 25 3.64 4.15 2.16
N VAL A 26 3.55 2.96 1.57
CA VAL A 26 2.48 2.01 1.87
C VAL A 26 2.84 1.25 3.13
N ASN A 27 2.29 1.69 4.27
CA ASN A 27 2.48 1.06 5.57
C ASN A 27 1.14 0.97 6.30
N THR A 28 0.91 -0.14 6.99
CA THR A 28 -0.30 -0.34 7.79
C THR A 28 0.02 -1.09 9.09
N GLN A 29 -0.94 -1.11 10.00
CA GLN A 29 -0.86 -1.91 11.22
C GLN A 29 -2.23 -2.49 11.57
N GLY A 30 -2.23 -3.53 12.40
CA GLY A 30 -3.44 -4.24 12.79
C GLY A 30 -3.19 -5.20 13.95
N ARG A 31 -4.26 -5.63 14.61
CA ARG A 31 -4.21 -6.61 15.70
C ARG A 31 -4.12 -8.03 15.19
N THR A 32 -4.48 -8.27 13.93
CA THR A 32 -4.40 -9.58 13.29
C THR A 32 -3.66 -9.55 11.95
N LEU A 33 -3.13 -10.70 11.52
CA LEU A 33 -2.53 -10.86 10.19
C LEU A 33 -3.52 -10.55 9.07
N LYS A 34 -4.80 -10.88 9.27
CA LYS A 34 -5.86 -10.62 8.29
C LYS A 34 -6.06 -9.12 8.10
N GLU A 35 -6.21 -8.38 9.19
CA GLU A 35 -6.38 -6.91 9.15
C GLU A 35 -5.21 -6.24 8.44
N VAL A 36 -3.95 -6.56 8.80
CA VAL A 36 -2.79 -5.94 8.14
C VAL A 36 -2.75 -6.25 6.66
N ARG A 37 -3.08 -7.49 6.26
CA ARG A 37 -3.12 -7.88 4.86
C ARG A 37 -4.21 -7.16 4.07
N GLU A 38 -5.42 -7.03 4.63
CA GLU A 38 -6.53 -6.30 4.01
C GLU A 38 -6.18 -4.81 3.89
N ASN A 39 -5.67 -4.20 4.96
CA ASN A 39 -5.22 -2.82 4.97
C ASN A 39 -4.11 -2.57 3.93
N LEU A 40 -3.13 -3.48 3.81
CA LEU A 40 -2.06 -3.36 2.81
C LEU A 40 -2.61 -3.36 1.39
N ARG A 41 -3.60 -4.22 1.10
CA ARG A 41 -4.25 -4.29 -0.21
C ARG A 41 -4.94 -2.97 -0.55
N GLU A 42 -5.72 -2.44 0.39
CA GLU A 42 -6.45 -1.18 0.22
C GLU A 42 -5.49 0.00 0.06
N ALA A 43 -4.50 0.13 0.94
CA ALA A 43 -3.52 1.22 0.88
C ALA A 43 -2.70 1.18 -0.42
N THR A 44 -2.32 -0.01 -0.89
CA THR A 44 -1.63 -0.18 -2.18
C THR A 44 -2.49 0.30 -3.34
N GLN A 45 -3.78 -0.07 -3.35
CA GLN A 45 -4.70 0.35 -4.39
C GLN A 45 -4.87 1.87 -4.41
N LEU A 46 -5.09 2.48 -3.24
CA LEU A 46 -5.24 3.93 -3.10
C LEU A 46 -4.03 4.70 -3.62
N ILE A 47 -2.81 4.26 -3.31
CA ILE A 47 -1.60 4.91 -3.79
C ILE A 47 -1.44 4.78 -5.31
N ILE A 48 -1.77 3.63 -5.90
CA ILE A 48 -1.72 3.43 -7.35
C ILE A 48 -2.75 4.33 -8.06
N GLU A 49 -3.96 4.43 -7.51
CA GLU A 49 -5.02 5.29 -8.03
C GLU A 49 -4.63 6.77 -7.94
N ALA A 50 -4.21 7.24 -6.78
CA ALA A 50 -3.75 8.63 -6.59
C ALA A 50 -2.58 8.99 -7.52
N ASN A 51 -1.61 8.09 -7.70
CA ASN A 51 -0.49 8.32 -8.61
C ASN A 51 -0.93 8.36 -10.08
N ARG A 52 -1.94 7.59 -10.46
CA ARG A 52 -2.53 7.67 -11.82
C ARG A 52 -3.22 9.00 -12.04
N GLU A 53 -4.06 9.43 -11.09
CA GLU A 53 -4.75 10.71 -11.16
C GLU A 53 -3.75 11.88 -11.24
N LEU A 54 -2.69 11.85 -10.44
CA LEU A 54 -1.62 12.84 -10.51
C LEU A 54 -0.92 12.84 -11.87
N ALA A 55 -0.58 11.67 -12.43
CA ALA A 55 0.05 11.58 -13.73
C ALA A 55 -0.83 12.11 -14.87
N GLU A 56 -2.15 11.87 -14.80
CA GLU A 56 -3.12 12.40 -15.75
C GLU A 56 -3.29 13.92 -15.61
N ASN A 57 -3.30 14.44 -14.39
CA ASN A 57 -3.45 15.87 -14.12
C ASN A 57 -2.18 16.70 -14.38
N VAL A 58 -0.99 16.12 -14.22
CA VAL A 58 0.28 16.81 -14.56
C VAL A 58 0.46 16.92 -16.08
N GLY A 59 -0.17 16.05 -16.87
CA GLY A 59 -0.11 16.08 -18.34
C GLY A 59 -0.90 17.20 -19.01
N THR A 60 -1.75 17.94 -18.29
CA THR A 60 -2.60 19.03 -18.85
C THR A 60 -2.09 20.43 -18.51
N GLY A 61 -0.91 20.54 -17.87
CA GLY A 61 -0.31 21.79 -17.41
C GLY A 61 0.80 22.39 -18.29
N LEU A 62 0.88 22.03 -19.58
CA LEU A 62 1.81 22.64 -20.56
C LEU A 62 1.05 23.21 -21.75
#